data_AF-I2JFY1-F1
#
_entry.id   AF-I2JFY1-F1
#
_cell.length_a   1.000
_cell.length_b   1.000
_cell.length_c   1.000
_cell.angle_alpha   90.00
_cell.angle_beta   90.00
_cell.angle_gamma   90.00
#
_symmetry.space_group_name_H-M   'P 1'
#
loop_
_entity.id
_entity.type
_entity.pdbx_description
1 polymer ?
#
loop_
_entity_poly.entity_id
_entity_poly.type
_entity_poly.pdbx_seq_one_letter_code
_entity_poly.pdbx_strand_id
1 'polypeptide(L)'
;MELKTKVLVAVYLLTGFVALLMTWVHVPAYLGNGFADANIQFWKDALFNANPAGKFLTIDVLFLAFACNVWIFIEARRIGVKYVYVYVIAGIVIAISVAFPLFLAARELRVAATDKGFTGYKIKVVDVITLLALFLISLFAAFAIL
;
A
#
# COMPACT_ATOMS: atom_id res chain seq x y z
N MET A 1 2.09 -2.42 -25.65
CA MET A 1 0.82 -3.00 -25.16
C MET A 1 0.04 -1.91 -24.43
N GLU A 2 -1.29 -1.94 -24.45
CA GLU A 2 -2.10 -1.00 -23.67
C GLU A 2 -2.59 -1.66 -22.38
N LEU A 3 -2.27 -1.04 -21.25
CA LEU A 3 -2.73 -1.44 -19.93
C LEU A 3 -4.01 -0.69 -19.59
N LYS A 4 -5.12 -1.41 -19.55
CA LYS A 4 -6.45 -0.85 -19.29
C LYS A 4 -6.63 -0.53 -17.80
N THR A 5 -7.41 0.51 -17.50
CA THR A 5 -7.79 0.92 -16.13
C THR A 5 -8.29 -0.25 -15.28
N LYS A 6 -9.16 -1.11 -15.83
CA LYS A 6 -9.73 -2.26 -15.09
C LYS A 6 -8.65 -3.22 -14.60
N VAL A 7 -7.62 -3.46 -15.41
CA VAL A 7 -6.50 -4.34 -15.05
C VAL A 7 -5.69 -3.69 -13.94
N LEU A 8 -5.39 -2.39 -14.06
CA LEU A 8 -4.60 -1.67 -13.08
C LEU A 8 -5.31 -1.57 -11.72
N VAL A 9 -6.62 -1.31 -11.72
CA VAL A 9 -7.47 -1.36 -10.53
C VAL A 9 -7.40 -2.75 -9.88
N ALA A 10 -7.56 -3.82 -10.66
CA ALA A 10 -7.48 -5.18 -10.12
C ALA A 10 -6.11 -5.48 -9.50
N VAL A 11 -5.02 -5.05 -10.14
CA VAL A 11 -3.66 -5.18 -9.60
C VAL A 11 -3.53 -4.46 -8.27
N TYR A 12 -3.96 -3.21 -8.16
CA TYR A 12 -3.87 -2.45 -6.91
C TYR A 12 -4.73 -3.05 -5.79
N LEU A 13 -5.95 -3.49 -6.10
CA LEU A 13 -6.81 -4.17 -5.11
C LEU A 13 -6.19 -5.48 -4.65
N LEU A 14 -5.62 -6.27 -5.56
CA LEU A 14 -4.94 -7.51 -5.24
C LEU A 14 -3.70 -7.25 -4.37
N THR A 15 -2.88 -6.26 -4.72
CA THR A 15 -1.71 -5.87 -3.93
C THR A 15 -2.12 -5.46 -2.51
N GLY A 16 -3.14 -4.61 -2.37
CA GLY A 16 -3.65 -4.20 -1.06
C GLY A 16 -4.20 -5.38 -0.25
N PHE A 17 -4.92 -6.29 -0.89
CA PHE A 17 -5.45 -7.49 -0.23
C PHE A 17 -4.36 -8.44 0.24
N VAL A 18 -3.37 -8.75 -0.62
CA VAL A 18 -2.23 -9.60 -0.25
C VAL A 18 -1.42 -8.93 0.86
N ALA A 19 -1.14 -7.63 0.77
CA ALA A 19 -0.43 -6.89 1.81
C ALA A 19 -1.19 -6.93 3.14
N LEU A 20 -2.52 -6.83 3.12
CA LEU A 20 -3.35 -6.93 4.32
C LEU A 20 -3.15 -8.30 4.97
N LEU A 21 -3.31 -9.39 4.22
CA LEU A 21 -3.17 -10.74 4.76
C LEU A 21 -1.76 -10.99 5.33
N MET A 22 -0.73 -10.60 4.59
CA MET A 22 0.66 -10.84 5.00
C MET A 22 1.09 -9.99 6.20
N THR A 23 0.55 -8.78 6.37
CA THR A 23 0.93 -7.93 7.52
C THR A 23 0.07 -8.22 8.75
N TRP A 24 -1.21 -8.54 8.57
CA TRP A 24 -2.14 -8.73 9.68
C TRP A 24 -2.00 -10.08 10.38
N VAL A 25 -1.29 -11.06 9.81
CA VAL A 25 -0.97 -12.30 10.53
C VAL A 25 -0.13 -12.07 11.79
N HIS A 26 0.63 -10.97 11.84
CA HIS A 26 1.52 -10.63 12.97
C HIS A 26 0.79 -9.87 14.10
N VAL A 27 -0.34 -9.23 13.80
CA VAL A 27 -1.08 -8.39 14.76
C VAL A 27 -1.66 -9.20 15.95
N PRO A 28 -2.19 -10.43 15.78
CA PRO A 28 -2.69 -11.24 16.90
C PRO A 28 -1.73 -11.43 18.07
N ALA A 29 -0.41 -11.41 17.83
CA ALA A 29 0.60 -11.50 18.89
C ALA A 29 0.52 -10.35 19.91
N TYR A 30 -0.09 -9.22 19.53
CA TYR A 30 -0.19 -8.01 20.34
C TYR A 30 -1.57 -7.80 20.96
N LEU A 31 -2.61 -8.54 20.53
CA LEU A 31 -4.01 -8.27 20.89
C LEU A 31 -4.42 -8.66 22.32
N GLY A 32 -3.53 -9.24 23.12
CA GLY A 32 -3.86 -9.84 24.42
C GLY A 32 -4.58 -8.91 25.41
N ASN A 33 -4.10 -7.66 25.56
CA ASN A 33 -4.67 -6.68 26.50
C ASN A 33 -5.64 -5.68 25.85
N GLY A 34 -6.05 -5.94 24.61
CA GLY A 34 -6.92 -5.06 23.83
C GLY A 34 -6.18 -4.18 22.81
N PHE A 35 -6.95 -3.48 21.97
CA PHE A 35 -6.43 -2.82 20.76
C PHE A 35 -5.48 -1.65 21.04
N ALA A 36 -5.76 -0.84 22.08
CA ALA A 36 -4.92 0.32 22.42
C ALA A 36 -3.53 -0.13 22.89
N ASP A 37 -3.48 -1.10 23.79
CA ASP A 37 -2.23 -1.68 24.29
C ASP A 37 -1.47 -2.42 23.20
N ALA A 38 -2.18 -3.14 22.32
CA ALA A 38 -1.59 -3.79 21.15
C ALA A 38 -0.83 -2.78 20.28
N ASN A 39 -1.46 -1.63 19.97
CA ASN A 39 -0.84 -0.60 19.16
C ASN A 39 0.39 0.01 19.85
N ILE A 40 0.31 0.30 21.15
CA ILE A 40 1.44 0.83 21.93
C ILE A 40 2.60 -0.16 21.92
N GLN A 41 2.32 -1.44 22.19
CA GLN A 41 3.36 -2.47 22.26
C GLN A 41 3.99 -2.75 20.90
N PHE A 42 3.17 -2.82 19.83
CA PHE A 42 3.65 -2.97 18.46
C PHE A 42 4.67 -1.88 18.09
N TRP A 43 4.34 -0.61 18.35
CA TRP A 43 5.27 0.49 18.05
C TRP A 43 6.51 0.48 18.94
N LYS A 44 6.38 0.06 20.20
CA LYS A 44 7.55 -0.11 21.08
C LYS A 44 8.52 -1.15 20.50
N ASP A 45 7.99 -2.27 20.05
CA ASP A 45 8.80 -3.34 19.49
C ASP A 45 9.40 -2.94 18.13
N ALA A 46 8.62 -2.30 17.26
CA ALA A 46 9.07 -1.84 15.95
C ALA A 46 10.12 -0.72 15.99
N LEU A 47 10.04 0.20 16.98
CA LEU A 47 10.91 1.38 17.05
C LEU A 47 12.10 1.20 18.00
N PHE A 48 11.91 0.56 19.15
CA PHE A 48 12.91 0.54 20.21
C PHE A 48 13.57 -0.84 20.37
N ASN A 49 12.78 -1.92 20.32
CA ASN A 49 13.29 -3.28 20.58
C ASN A 49 13.75 -4.01 19.30
N ALA A 50 13.51 -3.45 18.12
CA ALA A 50 13.99 -4.02 16.87
C ALA A 50 15.53 -4.01 16.77
N ASN A 51 16.07 -5.02 16.07
CA ASN A 51 17.48 -5.04 15.69
C ASN A 51 17.79 -3.91 14.66
N PRO A 52 19.07 -3.64 14.32
CA PRO A 52 19.40 -2.56 13.39
C PRO A 52 18.70 -2.64 12.02
N ALA A 53 18.50 -3.86 11.48
CA ALA A 53 17.80 -4.07 10.21
C ALA A 53 16.30 -3.72 10.33
N GLY A 54 15.65 -4.12 11.42
CA GLY A 54 14.25 -3.78 11.68
C GLY A 54 14.05 -2.27 11.86
N LYS A 55 14.95 -1.59 12.59
CA LYS A 55 14.91 -0.13 12.73
C LYS A 55 15.08 0.59 11.39
N PHE A 56 16.01 0.11 10.55
CA PHE A 56 16.19 0.62 9.19
C PHE A 56 14.89 0.53 8.38
N LEU A 57 14.24 -0.65 8.35
CA LEU A 57 12.99 -0.85 7.62
C LEU A 57 11.83 -0.01 8.18
N THR A 58 11.73 0.14 9.52
CA THR A 58 10.71 0.99 10.15
C THR A 58 10.89 2.46 9.78
N ILE A 59 12.12 2.97 9.77
CA ILE A 59 12.39 4.37 9.36
C ILE A 59 12.09 4.55 7.87
N ASP A 60 12.55 3.62 7.03
CA ASP A 60 12.30 3.65 5.58
C ASP A 60 10.80 3.71 5.27
N VAL A 61 10.00 2.83 5.87
CA VAL A 61 8.55 2.80 5.64
C VAL A 61 7.83 4.04 6.15
N LEU A 62 8.29 4.66 7.25
CA LEU A 62 7.68 5.89 7.78
C LEU A 62 7.88 7.07 6.81
N PHE A 63 9.08 7.24 6.26
CA PHE A 63 9.35 8.30 5.27
C PHE A 63 8.68 8.03 3.93
N LEU A 64 8.64 6.76 3.48
CA LEU A 64 7.86 6.36 2.31
C LEU A 64 6.38 6.68 2.52
N ALA A 65 5.83 6.35 3.70
CA ALA A 65 4.45 6.65 4.04
C ALA A 65 4.16 8.16 4.03
N PHE A 66 5.07 8.98 4.53
CA PHE A 66 4.94 10.43 4.44
C PHE A 66 4.85 10.90 2.98
N ALA A 67 5.76 10.44 2.11
CA ALA A 67 5.74 10.77 0.69
C ALA A 67 4.45 10.30 -0.01
N CYS A 68 3.99 9.08 0.28
CA CYS A 68 2.71 8.55 -0.19
C CYS A 68 1.53 9.42 0.26
N ASN A 69 1.51 9.89 1.51
CA ASN A 69 0.44 10.75 2.02
C ASN A 69 0.44 12.13 1.33
N VAL A 70 1.61 12.74 1.12
CA VAL A 70 1.75 13.98 0.34
C VAL A 70 1.14 13.79 -1.06
N TRP A 71 1.49 12.69 -1.73
CA TRP A 71 0.93 12.35 -3.04
C TRP A 71 -0.59 12.13 -3.00
N ILE A 72 -1.10 11.37 -2.02
CA ILE A 72 -2.54 11.14 -1.81
C ILE A 72 -3.28 12.47 -1.75
N PHE A 73 -2.81 13.41 -0.91
CA PHE A 73 -3.47 14.70 -0.77
C PHE A 73 -3.45 15.50 -2.07
N ILE A 74 -2.27 15.68 -2.68
CA ILE A 74 -2.15 16.50 -3.90
C ILE A 74 -2.98 15.91 -5.03
N GLU A 75 -2.83 14.61 -5.28
CA GLU A 75 -3.49 13.96 -6.40
C GLU A 75 -4.99 13.88 -6.20
N ALA A 76 -5.46 13.56 -4.99
CA ALA A 76 -6.89 13.51 -4.72
C ALA A 76 -7.59 14.86 -4.96
N ARG A 77 -6.92 15.98 -4.60
CA ARG A 77 -7.45 17.32 -4.86
C ARG A 77 -7.42 17.66 -6.35
N ARG A 78 -6.36 17.26 -7.07
CA ARG A 78 -6.22 17.51 -8.51
C ARG A 78 -7.32 16.86 -9.35
N ILE A 79 -7.65 15.59 -9.08
CA ILE A 79 -8.63 14.84 -9.89
C ILE A 79 -9.99 14.65 -9.20
N GLY A 80 -10.15 15.17 -7.98
CA GLY A 80 -11.40 15.12 -7.22
C GLY A 80 -11.77 13.73 -6.70
N VAL A 81 -10.82 12.97 -6.16
CA VAL A 81 -11.11 11.74 -5.38
C VAL A 81 -11.71 12.15 -4.04
N LYS A 82 -12.83 11.53 -3.66
CA LYS A 82 -13.53 11.79 -2.39
C LYS A 82 -12.90 11.01 -1.23
N TYR A 83 -13.22 11.43 0.00
CA TYR A 83 -12.84 10.72 1.25
C TYR A 83 -11.33 10.55 1.47
N VAL A 84 -10.52 11.55 1.10
CA VAL A 84 -9.05 11.52 1.22
C VAL A 84 -8.56 11.07 2.60
N TYR A 85 -9.18 11.58 3.66
CA TYR A 85 -8.82 11.23 5.04
C TYR A 85 -9.03 9.75 5.38
N VAL A 86 -9.92 9.03 4.69
CA VAL A 86 -10.10 7.58 4.89
C VAL A 86 -8.83 6.84 4.50
N TYR A 87 -8.19 7.20 3.39
CA TYR A 87 -6.92 6.59 2.97
C TYR A 87 -5.78 6.90 3.96
N VAL A 88 -5.72 8.15 4.45
CA VAL A 88 -4.70 8.56 5.43
C VAL A 88 -4.86 7.81 6.74
N ILE A 89 -6.08 7.75 7.28
CA ILE A 89 -6.38 7.01 8.52
C ILE A 89 -6.14 5.52 8.32
N ALA A 90 -6.55 4.93 7.20
CA ALA A 90 -6.26 3.53 6.89
C ALA A 90 -4.74 3.26 6.81
N GLY A 91 -3.95 4.20 6.29
CA GLY A 91 -2.49 4.06 6.25
C GLY A 91 -1.84 4.03 7.63
N ILE A 92 -2.43 4.73 8.60
CA ILE A 92 -1.95 4.79 9.99
C ILE A 92 -2.45 3.58 10.80
N VAL A 93 -3.72 3.21 10.64
CA VAL A 93 -4.38 2.19 11.48
C VAL A 93 -4.21 0.77 10.93
N ILE A 94 -4.18 0.60 9.61
CA ILE A 94 -4.13 -0.71 8.96
C ILE A 94 -2.73 -1.02 8.47
N ALA A 95 -2.28 -0.26 7.45
CA ALA A 95 -0.94 -0.29 6.88
C ALA A 95 -0.91 0.61 5.64
N ILE A 96 0.18 1.34 5.42
CA ILE A 96 0.35 2.15 4.21
C ILE A 96 0.37 1.29 2.94
N SER A 97 0.90 0.06 3.01
CA SER A 97 0.94 -0.91 1.92
C SER A 97 -0.44 -1.43 1.51
N VAL A 98 -1.48 -1.17 2.31
CA VAL A 98 -2.89 -1.45 1.98
C VAL A 98 -3.58 -0.18 1.51
N ALA A 99 -3.44 0.91 2.27
CA ALA A 99 -4.14 2.15 1.99
C ALA A 99 -3.70 2.82 0.67
N PHE A 100 -2.41 2.77 0.35
CA PHE A 100 -1.87 3.40 -0.86
C PHE A 100 -2.35 2.70 -2.14
N PRO A 101 -2.31 1.37 -2.28
CA PRO A 101 -2.93 0.68 -3.42
C PRO A 101 -4.44 0.95 -3.55
N LEU A 102 -5.19 0.98 -2.45
CA LEU A 102 -6.62 1.34 -2.48
C LEU A 102 -6.84 2.75 -3.03
N PHE A 103 -5.99 3.71 -2.63
CA PHE A 103 -6.02 5.06 -3.19
C PHE A 103 -5.71 5.06 -4.69
N LEU A 104 -4.69 4.31 -5.13
CA LEU A 104 -4.36 4.19 -6.55
C LEU A 104 -5.52 3.59 -7.35
N ALA A 105 -6.21 2.58 -6.83
CA ALA A 105 -7.42 2.04 -7.47
C ALA A 105 -8.53 3.10 -7.63
N ALA A 106 -8.82 3.86 -6.57
CA ALA A 106 -9.80 4.93 -6.62
C ALA A 106 -9.40 6.07 -7.58
N ARG A 107 -8.09 6.39 -7.63
CA ARG A 107 -7.49 7.33 -8.56
C ARG A 107 -7.73 6.90 -10.00
N GLU A 108 -7.43 5.65 -10.35
CA GLU A 108 -7.60 5.13 -11.71
C GLU A 108 -9.05 5.19 -12.19
N LEU A 109 -9.99 4.81 -11.32
CA LEU A 109 -11.42 4.94 -11.59
C LEU A 109 -11.82 6.40 -11.82
N ARG A 110 -11.26 7.32 -11.04
CA ARG A 110 -11.57 8.74 -11.16
C ARG A 110 -10.99 9.37 -12.43
N VAL A 111 -9.78 9.00 -12.82
CA VAL A 111 -9.15 9.44 -14.08
C VAL A 111 -9.99 8.97 -15.26
N ALA A 112 -10.31 7.67 -15.34
CA ALA A 112 -11.12 7.12 -16.43
C ALA A 112 -12.54 7.71 -16.50
N ALA A 113 -13.11 8.15 -15.37
CA ALA A 113 -14.41 8.81 -15.34
C ALA A 113 -14.37 10.28 -15.78
N THR A 114 -13.22 10.95 -15.67
CA THR A 114 -13.11 12.40 -15.90
C THR A 114 -12.47 12.72 -17.25
N ASP A 115 -11.57 11.87 -17.74
CA ASP A 115 -10.92 12.02 -19.03
C ASP A 115 -11.50 11.03 -20.05
N LYS A 116 -12.40 11.52 -20.91
CA LYS A 116 -13.06 10.71 -21.96
C LYS A 116 -12.09 10.22 -23.03
N GLY A 117 -10.90 10.83 -23.16
CA GLY A 117 -9.86 10.42 -24.11
C GLY A 117 -8.91 9.37 -23.55
N PHE A 118 -8.98 9.08 -22.24
CA PHE A 118 -8.06 8.16 -21.59
C PHE A 118 -8.44 6.69 -21.88
N THR A 119 -7.65 6.02 -22.70
CA THR A 119 -7.86 4.60 -23.07
C THR A 119 -7.00 3.63 -22.25
N GLY A 120 -6.00 4.13 -21.53
CA GLY A 120 -5.09 3.34 -20.70
C GLY A 120 -3.64 3.84 -20.79
N TYR A 121 -2.72 3.06 -20.21
CA TYR A 121 -1.30 3.36 -20.22
C TYR A 121 -0.56 2.53 -21.27
N LYS A 122 0.31 3.17 -22.06
CA LYS A 122 1.22 2.46 -22.96
C LYS A 122 2.36 1.87 -22.14
N ILE A 123 2.46 0.54 -22.15
CA ILE A 123 3.50 -0.22 -21.43
C ILE A 123 4.21 -1.19 -22.38
N LYS A 124 5.49 -1.43 -22.15
CA LYS A 124 6.28 -2.42 -22.90
C LYS A 124 6.13 -3.80 -22.26
N VAL A 125 6.36 -4.85 -23.05
CA VAL A 125 6.34 -6.24 -22.54
C VAL A 125 7.39 -6.42 -21.44
N VAL A 126 8.57 -5.82 -21.60
CA VAL A 126 9.64 -5.87 -20.60
C VAL A 126 9.21 -5.29 -19.25
N ASP A 127 8.42 -4.21 -19.24
CA ASP A 127 7.95 -3.60 -18.00
C ASP A 127 7.01 -4.57 -17.25
N VAL A 128 6.16 -5.30 -17.98
CA VAL A 128 5.26 -6.30 -17.40
C VAL A 128 6.03 -7.49 -16.83
N ILE A 129 7.03 -7.99 -17.56
CA ILE A 129 7.89 -9.07 -17.06
C ILE A 129 8.61 -8.63 -15.78
N THR A 130 9.15 -7.41 -15.76
CA THR A 130 9.81 -6.84 -14.58
C THR A 130 8.85 -6.72 -13.40
N LEU A 131 7.64 -6.19 -13.61
CA LEU A 131 6.65 -6.05 -12.54
C LEU A 131 6.20 -7.41 -11.99
N LEU A 132 6.01 -8.41 -12.86
CA LEU A 132 5.69 -9.78 -12.43
C LEU A 132 6.84 -10.39 -11.63
N ALA A 133 8.08 -10.24 -12.07
CA ALA A 133 9.24 -10.72 -11.33
C ALA A 133 9.36 -10.05 -9.95
N LEU A 134 9.20 -8.72 -9.89
CA LEU A 134 9.21 -7.98 -8.63
C LEU A 134 8.09 -8.43 -7.69
N PHE A 135 6.88 -8.63 -8.21
CA PHE A 135 5.76 -9.14 -7.41
C PHE A 135 6.04 -10.54 -6.86
N LEU A 136 6.56 -11.46 -7.67
CA LEU A 136 6.89 -12.82 -7.25
C LEU A 136 8.03 -12.84 -6.22
N ILE A 137 9.07 -12.03 -6.40
CA ILE A 137 10.16 -11.88 -5.43
C ILE A 137 9.61 -11.34 -4.10
N SER A 138 8.75 -10.33 -4.17
CA SER A 138 8.14 -9.73 -2.98
C SER A 138 7.26 -10.74 -2.24
N LEU A 139 6.48 -11.53 -2.98
CA LEU A 139 5.61 -12.56 -2.42
C LEU A 139 6.43 -13.68 -1.77
N PHE A 140 7.46 -14.16 -2.46
CA PHE A 140 8.36 -15.19 -1.92
C PHE A 140 9.07 -14.70 -0.66
N ALA A 141 9.62 -13.48 -0.69
CA ALA A 141 10.29 -12.89 0.47
C ALA A 141 9.33 -12.72 1.65
N ALA A 142 8.09 -12.26 1.40
CA ALA A 142 7.06 -12.15 2.44
C ALA A 142 6.73 -13.52 3.05
N PHE A 143 6.47 -14.54 2.24
CA PHE A 143 6.19 -15.90 2.73
C PHE A 143 7.34 -16.50 3.54
N ALA A 144 8.59 -16.18 3.20
CA ALA A 144 9.76 -16.68 3.91
C ALA A 144 9.89 -16.13 5.35
N ILE A 145 9.16 -15.06 5.69
CA ILE A 145 9.24 -14.38 7.00
C ILE A 145 7.90 -14.35 7.76
N LEU A 146 6.86 -15.02 7.27
CA LEU A 146 5.58 -15.16 7.98
C LEU A 146 5.72 -16.02 9.23
#